data_AF-A0A1L3MUE6-F1
#
_entry.id   AF-A0A1L3MUE6-F1
#
_cell.length_a   1.000
_cell.length_b   1.000
_cell.length_c   1.000
_cell.angle_alpha   90.00
_cell.angle_beta   90.00
_cell.angle_gamma   90.00
#
_symmetry.space_group_name_H-M   'P 1'
#
loop_
_entity.id
_entity.type
_entity.pdbx_description
1 polymer ?
#
loop_
_entity_poly.entity_id
_entity_poly.type
_entity_poly.pdbx_seq_one_letter_code
_entity_poly.pdbx_strand_id
1 'polypeptide(L)'
;MISFLLTLKRLIKAVFTLIKEPLFRSLLATLFLILLSGTLFYNGIEGWSLLDSFYFAFISLIPTSVSSGLLPLTDLGKWFTMIYLVVGTGVMLMVLIRIGLTVVNFEKSEIEKLRYKKEQKD
;
A
#
# COMPACT_ATOMS: atom_id res chain seq x y z
N MET A 1 -24.04 -10.96 -8.04
CA MET A 1 -23.80 -10.27 -6.74
C MET A 1 -23.17 -11.17 -5.69
N ILE A 2 -23.58 -12.44 -5.54
CA ILE A 2 -22.99 -13.38 -4.57
C ILE A 2 -21.49 -13.63 -4.83
N SER A 3 -21.08 -13.80 -6.09
CA SER A 3 -19.66 -13.99 -6.47
C SER A 3 -18.78 -12.80 -6.08
N PHE A 4 -19.33 -11.57 -6.16
CA PHE A 4 -18.61 -10.37 -5.75
C PHE A 4 -18.34 -10.36 -4.24
N LEU A 5 -19.35 -10.70 -3.43
CA LEU A 5 -19.21 -10.79 -1.97
C LEU A 5 -18.23 -11.89 -1.55
N LEU A 6 -18.21 -13.02 -2.26
CA LEU A 6 -17.25 -14.10 -2.01
C LEU A 6 -15.82 -13.66 -2.31
N THR A 7 -15.60 -13.00 -3.45
CA THR A 7 -14.30 -12.42 -3.81
C THR A 7 -13.87 -11.35 -2.80
N LEU A 8 -14.80 -10.52 -2.31
CA LEU A 8 -14.51 -9.50 -1.31
C LEU A 8 -14.07 -10.12 0.03
N LYS A 9 -14.82 -11.09 0.56
CA LYS A 9 -14.43 -11.82 1.79
C LYS A 9 -13.07 -12.48 1.66
N ARG A 10 -12.77 -13.00 0.47
CA ARG A 10 -11.50 -13.63 0.13
C ARG A 10 -10.34 -12.63 0.20
N LEU A 11 -10.48 -11.47 -0.44
CA LEU A 11 -9.48 -10.40 -0.39
C LEU A 11 -9.24 -9.91 1.04
N ILE A 12 -10.31 -9.71 1.81
CA ILE A 12 -10.22 -9.33 3.22
C ILE A 12 -9.41 -10.37 4.01
N LYS A 13 -9.71 -11.67 3.83
CA LYS A 13 -8.95 -12.75 4.50
C LYS A 13 -7.47 -12.76 4.10
N ALA A 14 -7.16 -12.52 2.83
CA ALA A 14 -5.78 -12.42 2.34
C ALA A 14 -5.02 -11.28 3.03
N VAL A 15 -5.63 -10.10 3.12
CA VAL A 15 -5.06 -8.94 3.83
C VAL A 15 -4.82 -9.23 5.30
N PHE A 16 -5.79 -9.81 6.01
CA PHE A 16 -5.61 -10.19 7.42
C PHE A 16 -4.55 -11.27 7.63
N THR A 17 -4.29 -12.11 6.62
CA THR A 17 -3.22 -13.11 6.66
C THR A 17 -1.85 -12.43 6.52
N LEU A 18 -1.72 -11.49 5.59
CA LEU A 18 -0.53 -10.65 5.42
C LEU A 18 -0.17 -9.88 6.70
N ILE A 19 -1.15 -9.26 7.35
CA ILE A 19 -0.94 -8.50 8.60
C ILE A 19 -0.39 -9.37 9.73
N LYS A 20 -0.54 -10.71 9.66
CA LYS A 20 0.05 -11.62 10.64
C LYS A 20 1.52 -11.97 10.36
N GLU A 21 2.01 -11.74 9.15
CA GLU A 21 3.42 -12.00 8.82
C GLU A 21 4.33 -10.97 9.51
N PRO A 22 5.38 -11.41 10.23
CA PRO A 22 6.26 -10.49 10.97
C PRO A 22 6.99 -9.52 10.04
N LEU A 23 7.41 -9.97 8.86
CA LEU A 23 8.05 -9.12 7.86
C LEU A 23 7.11 -8.04 7.33
N PHE A 24 5.85 -8.39 7.05
CA PHE A 24 4.86 -7.43 6.55
C PHE A 24 4.49 -6.40 7.61
N ARG A 25 4.44 -6.79 8.89
CA ARG A 25 4.26 -5.85 10.01
C ARG A 25 5.39 -4.82 10.08
N SER A 26 6.63 -5.25 9.92
CA SER A 26 7.77 -4.35 9.89
C SER A 26 7.67 -3.37 8.73
N LEU A 27 7.31 -3.85 7.53
CA LEU A 27 7.11 -2.98 6.35
C LEU A 27 5.99 -1.96 6.56
N LEU A 28 4.85 -2.39 7.12
CA LEU A 28 3.74 -1.49 7.45
C LEU A 28 4.12 -0.46 8.52
N ALA A 29 4.86 -0.86 9.55
CA ALA A 29 5.33 0.07 10.58
C ALA A 29 6.28 1.12 9.98
N THR A 30 7.23 0.69 9.14
CA THR A 30 8.12 1.60 8.42
C THR A 30 7.36 2.55 7.52
N LEU A 31 6.40 2.05 6.73
CA LEU A 31 5.55 2.89 5.87
C LEU A 31 4.75 3.89 6.70
N PHE A 32 4.20 3.47 7.83
CA PHE A 32 3.46 4.36 8.74
C PHE A 32 4.35 5.48 9.29
N LEU A 33 5.58 5.17 9.69
CA LEU A 33 6.53 6.18 10.17
C LEU A 33 6.93 7.16 9.06
N ILE A 34 7.11 6.69 7.83
CA ILE A 34 7.36 7.53 6.66
C ILE A 34 6.17 8.45 6.39
N LEU A 35 4.95 7.92 6.36
CA LEU A 35 3.75 8.73 6.15
C LEU A 35 3.55 9.76 7.27
N LEU A 36 3.80 9.38 8.53
CA LEU A 36 3.71 10.29 9.66
C LEU A 36 4.75 11.42 9.55
N SER A 37 5.99 11.10 9.20
CA SER A 37 7.05 12.11 9.04
C SER A 37 6.76 13.06 7.88
N GLY A 38 6.32 12.55 6.73
CA GLY A 38 5.89 13.36 5.59
C GLY A 38 4.71 14.27 5.96
N THR A 39 3.69 13.73 6.63
CA THR A 39 2.49 14.49 7.02
C THR A 39 2.85 15.66 7.93
N LEU A 40 3.64 15.41 8.99
CA LEU A 40 4.05 16.46 9.92
C LEU A 40 4.97 17.49 9.24
N PHE A 41 5.85 17.04 8.35
CA PHE A 41 6.72 17.93 7.59
C PHE A 41 5.94 18.88 6.67
N TYR A 42 5.04 18.34 5.84
CA TYR A 42 4.25 19.18 4.92
C TYR A 42 3.27 20.10 5.66
N ASN A 43 2.70 19.66 6.79
CA ASN A 43 1.85 20.51 7.60
C ASN A 43 2.63 21.69 8.19
N GLY A 44 3.85 21.45 8.69
CA GLY A 44 4.68 22.49 9.30
C GLY A 44 5.38 23.42 8.31
N ILE A 45 5.89 22.88 7.19
CA ILE A 45 6.71 23.62 6.23
C ILE A 45 5.89 24.25 5.11
N GLU A 46 4.91 23.53 4.57
CA GLU A 46 4.06 24.03 3.47
C GLU A 46 2.75 24.66 4.00
N GLY A 47 2.46 24.53 5.30
CA GLY A 47 1.27 25.12 5.93
C GLY A 47 -0.06 24.46 5.52
N TRP A 48 -0.01 23.29 4.90
CA TRP A 48 -1.21 22.55 4.49
C TRP A 48 -1.97 21.99 5.69
N SER A 49 -3.27 21.72 5.52
CA SER A 49 -4.03 21.02 6.56
C SER A 49 -3.46 19.61 6.80
N LEU A 50 -3.63 19.05 8.01
CA LEU A 50 -3.16 17.70 8.30
C LEU A 50 -3.66 16.66 7.30
N LEU A 51 -4.90 16.82 6.81
CA LEU A 51 -5.49 15.93 5.83
C LEU A 51 -4.86 16.09 4.44
N ASP A 52 -4.61 17.33 4.00
CA ASP A 52 -3.94 17.61 2.72
C ASP A 52 -2.48 17.16 2.74
N SER A 53 -1.79 17.35 3.87
CA SER A 53 -0.42 16.86 4.10
C SER A 53 -0.35 15.34 4.05
N PHE A 54 -1.27 14.65 4.73
CA PHE A 54 -1.34 13.19 4.69
C PHE A 54 -1.68 12.69 3.29
N TYR A 55 -2.65 13.33 2.63
CA TYR A 55 -3.04 13.01 1.27
C TYR A 55 -1.87 13.14 0.31
N PHE A 56 -1.15 14.27 0.33
CA PHE A 56 0.04 14.46 -0.50
C PHE A 56 1.14 13.44 -0.17
N ALA A 57 1.46 13.25 1.11
CA ALA A 57 2.48 12.30 1.55
C ALA A 57 2.17 10.85 1.14
N PHE A 58 0.90 10.48 1.07
CA PHE A 58 0.47 9.15 0.66
C PHE A 58 0.50 8.97 -0.86
N ILE A 59 -0.12 9.89 -1.62
CA ILE A 59 -0.19 9.78 -3.08
C ILE A 59 1.17 9.93 -3.74
N SER A 60 2.08 10.71 -3.14
CA SER A 60 3.42 10.92 -3.71
C SER A 60 4.24 9.63 -3.72
N LEU A 61 4.02 8.71 -2.76
CA LEU A 61 4.71 7.42 -2.71
C LEU A 61 4.14 6.38 -3.68
N ILE A 62 2.99 6.66 -4.30
CA ILE A 62 2.43 5.83 -5.35
C ILE A 62 2.91 6.41 -6.68
N PRO A 63 3.50 5.61 -7.58
CA PRO A 63 3.90 6.06 -8.92
C PRO A 63 2.67 6.27 -9.83
N THR A 64 1.83 7.23 -9.44
CA THR A 64 0.67 7.75 -10.18
C THR A 64 0.95 9.21 -10.56
N SER A 65 0.38 9.69 -11.66
CA SER A 65 0.51 11.11 -12.01
C SER A 65 -0.14 11.98 -10.92
N VAL A 66 0.65 12.93 -10.40
CA VAL A 66 0.23 13.84 -9.33
C VAL A 66 -0.61 14.96 -9.95
N SER A 67 -1.93 14.82 -9.89
CA SER A 67 -2.91 15.86 -10.24
C SER A 67 -3.73 16.27 -9.01
N SER A 68 -3.06 16.45 -7.86
CA SER A 68 -3.71 16.87 -6.61
C SER A 68 -3.87 18.38 -6.48
N GLY A 69 -3.19 19.17 -7.32
CA GLY A 69 -3.05 20.62 -7.14
C GLY A 69 -2.13 21.02 -5.97
N LEU A 70 -1.58 20.05 -5.24
CA LEU A 70 -0.65 20.25 -4.12
C LEU A 70 0.78 19.99 -4.61
N LEU A 71 1.64 20.98 -4.49
CA LEU A 71 3.06 20.92 -4.87
C LEU A 71 3.87 21.68 -3.83
N PRO A 72 5.00 21.12 -3.34
CA PRO A 72 5.86 21.84 -2.40
C PRO A 72 6.40 23.11 -3.07
N LEU A 73 6.05 24.26 -2.50
CA LEU A 73 6.46 25.56 -3.02
C LEU A 73 7.79 25.99 -2.40
N THR A 74 8.06 25.55 -1.17
CA THR A 74 9.30 25.87 -0.46
C THR A 74 10.48 25.08 -1.00
N ASP A 75 11.67 25.67 -0.98
CA ASP A 75 12.88 24.98 -1.46
C ASP A 75 13.27 23.80 -0.54
N LEU A 76 13.03 23.94 0.77
CA LEU A 76 13.15 22.84 1.73
C LEU A 76 12.16 21.72 1.43
N GLY A 77 10.92 22.04 1.08
CA GLY A 77 9.89 21.08 0.72
C GLY A 77 10.23 20.29 -0.53
N LYS A 78 10.83 20.93 -1.53
CA LYS A 78 11.32 20.25 -2.74
C LYS A 78 12.42 19.25 -2.43
N TRP A 79 13.45 19.66 -1.67
CA TRP A 79 14.55 18.77 -1.27
C TRP A 79 14.07 17.60 -0.44
N PHE A 80 13.22 17.86 0.56
CA PHE A 80 12.61 16.82 1.36
C PHE A 80 11.85 15.84 0.49
N THR A 81 11.01 16.33 -0.44
CA THR A 81 10.20 15.49 -1.32
C THR A 81 11.07 14.60 -2.20
N MET A 82 12.19 15.09 -2.73
CA MET A 82 13.12 14.26 -3.52
C MET A 82 13.65 13.06 -2.71
N ILE A 83 14.09 13.29 -1.48
CA ILE A 83 14.61 12.22 -0.59
C ILE A 83 13.47 11.29 -0.14
N TYR A 84 12.33 11.88 0.24
CA TYR A 84 11.13 11.19 0.67
C TYR A 84 10.63 10.20 -0.39
N LEU A 85 10.63 10.60 -1.67
CA LEU A 85 10.24 9.75 -2.77
C LEU A 85 11.18 8.56 -2.97
N VAL A 86 12.49 8.77 -2.89
CA VAL A 86 13.48 7.67 -3.06
C VAL A 86 13.28 6.59 -1.99
N VAL A 87 13.10 7.00 -0.73
CA VAL A 87 12.98 6.08 0.40
C VAL A 87 11.57 5.47 0.47
N GLY A 88 10.54 6.31 0.43
CA GLY A 88 9.17 5.90 0.68
C GLY A 88 8.56 5.10 -0.48
N THR A 89 8.89 5.43 -1.73
CA THR A 89 8.33 4.73 -2.89
C THR A 89 8.76 3.27 -2.91
N GLY A 90 10.02 2.97 -2.56
CA GLY A 90 10.51 1.59 -2.46
C GLY A 90 9.74 0.76 -1.43
N VAL A 91 9.50 1.34 -0.25
CA VAL A 91 8.72 0.68 0.82
C VAL A 91 7.26 0.47 0.38
N MET A 92 6.64 1.50 -0.21
CA MET A 92 5.27 1.44 -0.71
C MET A 92 5.11 0.38 -1.79
N LEU A 93 6.02 0.33 -2.77
CA LEU A 93 6.05 -0.69 -3.81
C LEU A 93 6.16 -2.10 -3.22
N MET A 94 7.02 -2.30 -2.22
CA MET A 94 7.16 -3.59 -1.57
C MET A 94 5.86 -4.04 -0.89
N VAL A 95 5.16 -3.12 -0.21
CA VAL A 95 3.85 -3.40 0.39
C VAL A 95 2.83 -3.79 -0.69
N LEU A 96 2.73 -3.03 -1.79
CA LEU A 96 1.81 -3.31 -2.89
C LEU A 96 2.10 -4.66 -3.56
N ILE A 97 3.37 -4.96 -3.84
CA ILE A 97 3.80 -6.23 -4.43
C ILE A 97 3.44 -7.40 -3.50
N ARG A 98 3.70 -7.28 -2.19
CA ARG A 98 3.36 -8.34 -1.23
C ARG A 98 1.86 -8.62 -1.19
N ILE A 99 1.04 -7.57 -1.20
CA ILE A 99 -0.42 -7.71 -1.28
C ILE A 99 -0.81 -8.44 -2.57
N GLY A 100 -0.31 -7.98 -3.72
CA GLY A 100 -0.60 -8.58 -5.03
C GLY A 100 -0.19 -10.05 -5.12
N LEU A 101 1.01 -10.40 -4.66
CA LEU A 101 1.51 -11.78 -4.65
C LEU A 101 0.66 -12.70 -3.77
N THR A 102 0.24 -12.24 -2.59
CA THR A 102 -0.62 -13.05 -1.72
C THR A 102 -1.99 -13.29 -2.35
N VAL A 103 -2.56 -12.28 -3.04
CA VAL A 103 -3.82 -12.46 -3.78
C VAL A 103 -3.67 -13.51 -4.87
N VAL A 104 -2.61 -13.44 -5.68
CA VAL A 104 -2.34 -14.41 -6.75
C VAL A 104 -2.10 -15.82 -6.20
N ASN A 105 -1.32 -15.94 -5.13
CA ASN A 105 -1.04 -17.22 -4.49
C ASN A 105 -2.31 -17.84 -3.88
N PHE A 106 -3.21 -17.01 -3.35
CA PHE A 106 -4.50 -17.48 -2.86
C PHE A 106 -5.33 -18.08 -3.99
N GLU A 107 -5.39 -17.42 -5.16
CA GLU A 107 -6.11 -17.94 -6.33
C GLU A 107 -5.55 -19.27 -6.84
N LYS A 108 -4.21 -19.39 -6.94
CA LYS A 108 -3.56 -20.66 -7.29
C LYS A 108 -3.95 -21.79 -6.32
N SER A 109 -3.93 -21.52 -5.01
CA SER A 109 -4.25 -22.54 -3.99
C SER A 109 -5.69 -23.04 -4.06
N GLU A 110 -6.64 -22.20 -4.48
CA GLU A 110 -8.04 -22.60 -4.63
C GLU A 110 -8.26 -23.42 -5.90
N ILE A 111 -7.60 -23.04 -7.00
CA ILE A 111 -7.65 -23.80 -8.26
C ILE A 111 -7.07 -25.21 -8.07
N GLU A 112 -5.96 -25.34 -7.35
CA GLU A 112 -5.31 -26.62 -7.09
C GLU A 112 -6.18 -27.55 -6.23
N LYS A 113 -6.84 -27.02 -5.18
CA LYS A 113 -7.83 -27.79 -4.39
C LYS A 113 -9.02 -28.26 -5.22
N LEU A 114 -9.48 -27.43 -6.16
CA LEU A 114 -10.58 -27.80 -7.06
C LEU A 114 -10.15 -28.89 -8.04
N ARG A 115 -8.92 -28.84 -8.55
CA ARG A 115 -8.36 -29.86 -9.43
C ARG A 115 -8.22 -31.21 -8.70
N TYR A 116 -7.65 -31.22 -7.50
CA TYR A 116 -7.52 -32.42 -6.68
C TYR A 116 -8.87 -33.08 -6.37
N LYS A 117 -9.91 -32.29 -6.09
CA LYS A 117 -11.27 -32.80 -5.88
C LYS A 117 -11.92 -33.39 -7.13
N LYS A 118 -11.50 -32.99 -8.34
CA LYS A 118 -11.96 -33.59 -9.59
C LYS A 118 -11.25 -34.91 -9.86
N GLU A 119 -9.91 -34.94 -9.71
CA GLU A 119 -9.09 -36.14 -9.91
C GLU A 119 -9.43 -37.30 -8.93
N GLN A 120 -10.00 -37.02 -7.76
CA GLN A 120 -10.48 -38.06 -6.83
C GLN A 120 -11.93 -38.55 -7.09
N LYS A 121 -12.65 -37.90 -8.00
CA LYS A 121 -14.05 -38.24 -8.32
C LYS A 121 -14.17 -39.08 -9.60
N ASP A 122 -13.13 -39.13 -10.42
CA ASP A 122 -12.98 -39.96 -11.61
C ASP A 122 -12.23 -41.26 -11.28
#